data_AF-S7ZYH0-F1
#
_entry.id   AF-S7ZYH0-F1
#
_cell.length_a   1.000
_cell.length_b   1.000
_cell.length_c   1.000
_cell.angle_alpha   90.00
_cell.angle_beta   90.00
_cell.angle_gamma   90.00
#
_symmetry.space_group_name_H-M   'P 1'
#
loop_
_entity.id
_entity.type
_entity.pdbx_description
1 polymer ?
#
loop_
_entity_poly.entity_id
_entity_poly.type
_entity_poly.pdbx_seq_one_letter_code
_entity_poly.pdbx_strand_id
1 'polypeptide(L)'
;MAQITPIKYCPERDPVVNPQHWYFLPAAKALKICTRCYHDRLSATPFARQFQVEYYPSGDSRYCDFNNPRMHSVLQQAVAQNNFQLLHDHIVYRSQIPRCKGEEIVKPDDGFEWFKPLNPALKDKFAACRACYEDYLIPAGFAPQLSAPIRQEKELNYMCDMGFRFCLRLATTCRDWNQMISYAVHRAGLPKCTGLTPAEASSGKWYKLRPNDLDSLLFCEACYYDFASMTIMEPHVYLPQQQPQPNTQINCAVSGWPSMRSAWEQALNKKDFNTFYAAAQVFVRNPPCLHTGITKGTWYTLKPPCDEVDICASCYAGIFVVNDVGHFLAQKWTQPGQTRLCNMNLHQPRAMQLYQKLDAAITANDEKMFSDFARWAAETPLCPGGALVNDRMWYRHETFSCCPSCWMEVIDGTPLESAFPVRNQLYKPQLKCDFYSARVRGLWMEACQKNDLPGFVAFMDNRLKIWSQTYPLIQQHLATMRMNMMRQQTLFMSSTILNGGNSIAAAAGVSGNYGNSQVGYGWETYAGAEGAMQFNQAMSMNGANGSVAMSIAQLEGLWKSVE
;
A
#
# COMPACT_ATOMS: atom_id res chain seq x y z
N MET A 1 18.19 -24.37 22.82
CA MET A 1 17.66 -23.17 22.13
C MET A 1 16.96 -23.66 20.87
N ALA A 2 15.76 -23.18 20.57
CA ALA A 2 15.09 -23.50 19.31
C ALA A 2 16.00 -23.13 18.13
N GLN A 3 16.11 -23.99 17.12
CA GLN A 3 16.93 -23.75 15.95
C GLN A 3 16.25 -22.66 15.11
N ILE A 4 16.83 -21.45 15.09
CA ILE A 4 16.30 -20.33 14.30
C ILE A 4 16.74 -20.51 12.85
N THR A 5 15.79 -20.65 11.94
CA THR A 5 16.05 -20.79 10.50
C THR A 5 16.43 -19.45 9.85
N PRO A 6 17.50 -19.45 9.04
CA PRO A 6 17.80 -18.49 8.00
C PRO A 6 16.63 -17.81 7.31
N ILE A 7 16.49 -16.49 7.28
CA ILE A 7 15.81 -15.92 6.11
C ILE A 7 16.71 -16.17 4.88
N LYS A 8 16.11 -16.33 3.70
CA LYS A 8 16.84 -16.74 2.49
C LYS A 8 17.91 -15.71 2.08
N TYR A 9 17.54 -14.43 2.12
CA TYR A 9 18.41 -13.31 1.75
C TYR A 9 18.30 -12.18 2.77
N CYS A 10 19.34 -11.35 2.87
CA CYS A 10 19.27 -10.15 3.69
C CYS A 10 18.30 -9.15 3.05
N PRO A 11 17.38 -8.53 3.81
CA PRO A 11 16.46 -7.53 3.28
C PRO A 11 17.13 -6.18 3.00
N GLU A 12 18.38 -5.99 3.42
CA GLU A 12 19.14 -4.76 3.23
C GLU A 12 18.37 -3.52 3.70
N ARG A 13 17.99 -2.65 2.75
CA ARG A 13 17.21 -1.42 2.98
C ARG A 13 15.72 -1.59 2.74
N ASP A 14 15.27 -2.76 2.30
CA ASP A 14 13.85 -3.03 2.15
C ASP A 14 13.23 -3.35 3.52
N PRO A 15 12.06 -2.78 3.83
CA PRO A 15 11.39 -3.03 5.10
C PRO A 15 10.85 -4.46 5.11
N VAL A 16 11.07 -5.16 6.21
CA VAL A 16 10.40 -6.42 6.50
C VAL A 16 9.37 -6.20 7.59
N VAL A 17 8.12 -6.49 7.22
CA VAL A 17 6.94 -6.34 8.10
C VAL A 17 6.48 -7.67 8.68
N ASN A 18 6.96 -8.79 8.15
CA ASN A 18 6.54 -10.14 8.55
C ASN A 18 7.15 -10.58 9.89
N PRO A 19 6.50 -11.49 10.63
CA PRO A 19 7.01 -11.99 11.89
C PRO A 19 8.32 -12.74 11.70
N GLN A 20 9.34 -12.40 12.45
CA GLN A 20 10.64 -13.07 12.36
C GLN A 20 11.53 -12.73 13.56
N HIS A 21 12.59 -13.52 13.71
CA HIS A 21 13.64 -13.26 14.69
C HIS A 21 14.61 -12.19 14.18
N TRP A 22 15.04 -11.31 15.07
CA TRP A 22 16.08 -10.33 14.80
C TRP A 22 17.14 -10.38 15.89
N TYR A 23 18.39 -10.26 15.47
CA TYR A 23 19.52 -10.15 16.38
C TYR A 23 19.85 -8.68 16.65
N PHE A 24 20.35 -8.39 17.84
CA PHE A 24 20.80 -7.06 18.23
C PHE A 24 21.86 -7.14 19.33
N LEU A 25 22.60 -6.05 19.48
CA LEU A 25 23.51 -5.86 20.61
C LEU A 25 22.73 -5.23 21.78
N PRO A 26 22.82 -5.73 23.03
CA PRO A 26 22.05 -5.18 24.15
C PRO A 26 22.25 -3.67 24.38
N ALA A 27 23.46 -3.17 24.14
CA ALA A 27 23.80 -1.75 24.25
C ALA A 27 23.22 -0.89 23.10
N ALA A 28 22.68 -1.50 22.05
CA ALA A 28 22.23 -0.84 20.83
C ALA A 28 20.97 -1.53 20.25
N LYS A 29 19.93 -1.69 21.08
CA LYS A 29 18.71 -2.43 20.71
C LYS A 29 18.02 -1.91 19.45
N ALA A 30 18.16 -0.62 19.13
CA ALA A 30 17.54 -0.01 17.95
C ALA A 30 18.14 -0.51 16.62
N LEU A 31 19.41 -0.91 16.62
CA LEU A 31 20.11 -1.41 15.43
C LEU A 31 19.82 -2.91 15.27
N LYS A 32 19.21 -3.29 14.14
CA LYS A 32 18.75 -4.68 13.92
C LYS A 32 19.62 -5.42 12.92
N ILE A 33 19.84 -6.70 13.21
CA ILE A 33 20.61 -7.63 12.39
C ILE A 33 19.69 -8.77 11.98
N CYS A 34 19.49 -8.98 10.68
CA CYS A 34 18.64 -10.05 10.19
C CYS A 34 19.30 -11.42 10.45
N THR A 35 18.49 -12.49 10.50
CA THR A 35 18.99 -13.85 10.75
C THR A 35 20.01 -14.32 9.71
N ARG A 36 19.87 -13.91 8.44
CA ARG A 36 20.84 -14.20 7.37
C ARG A 36 22.22 -13.59 7.65
N CYS A 37 22.28 -12.29 7.95
CA CYS A 37 23.54 -11.62 8.28
C CYS A 37 24.19 -12.17 9.54
N TYR A 38 23.40 -12.47 10.58
CA TYR A 38 23.93 -13.11 11.77
C TYR A 38 24.55 -14.47 11.43
N HIS A 39 23.83 -15.32 10.71
CA HIS A 39 24.30 -16.66 10.37
C HIS A 39 25.49 -16.66 9.41
N ASP A 40 25.55 -15.73 8.44
CA ASP A 40 26.67 -15.65 7.49
C ASP A 40 27.93 -15.04 8.08
N ARG A 41 27.78 -14.06 8.97
CA ARG A 41 28.89 -13.17 9.35
C ARG A 41 29.27 -13.24 10.82
N LEU A 42 28.33 -13.55 11.72
CA LEU A 42 28.55 -13.45 13.16
C LEU A 42 28.59 -14.80 13.87
N SER A 43 27.76 -15.77 13.46
CA SER A 43 27.58 -17.05 14.16
C SER A 43 28.89 -17.85 14.29
N ALA A 44 29.76 -17.78 13.29
CA ALA A 44 31.06 -18.45 13.26
C ALA A 44 32.19 -17.66 13.94
N THR A 45 31.92 -16.44 14.41
CA THR A 45 32.92 -15.59 15.07
C THR A 45 32.93 -15.82 16.59
N PRO A 46 34.04 -15.51 17.29
CA PRO A 46 34.09 -15.55 18.76
C PRO A 46 33.06 -14.65 19.45
N PHE A 47 32.49 -13.68 18.72
CA PHE A 47 31.58 -12.67 19.24
C PHE A 47 30.10 -13.07 19.15
N ALA A 48 29.78 -14.24 18.59
CA ALA A 48 28.40 -14.68 18.37
C ALA A 48 27.51 -14.59 19.62
N ARG A 49 28.08 -14.89 20.81
CA ARG A 49 27.39 -14.89 22.10
C ARG A 49 27.11 -13.50 22.68
N GLN A 50 27.69 -12.45 22.10
CA GLN A 50 27.47 -11.06 22.52
C GLN A 50 26.14 -10.50 22.01
N PHE A 51 25.55 -11.14 21.01
CA PHE A 51 24.28 -10.73 20.42
C PHE A 51 23.12 -11.49 21.05
N GLN A 52 22.02 -10.77 21.29
CA GLN A 52 20.76 -11.34 21.72
C GLN A 52 19.81 -11.46 20.52
N VAL A 53 18.79 -12.30 20.67
CA VAL A 53 17.76 -12.52 19.68
C VAL A 53 16.38 -12.32 20.30
N GLU A 54 15.49 -11.71 19.56
CA GLU A 54 14.10 -11.49 19.95
C GLU A 54 13.19 -11.75 18.76
N TYR A 55 12.02 -12.32 19.04
CA TYR A 55 10.98 -12.53 18.04
C TYR A 55 10.12 -11.28 17.95
N TYR A 56 9.99 -10.74 16.75
CA TYR A 56 9.18 -9.56 16.50
C TYR A 56 7.92 -9.95 15.72
N PRO A 57 6.72 -9.62 16.22
CA PRO A 57 5.46 -9.89 15.52
C PRO A 57 5.33 -9.03 14.24
N SER A 58 4.26 -9.27 13.47
CA SER A 58 3.93 -8.45 12.30
C SER A 58 3.66 -6.99 12.70
N GLY A 59 3.88 -6.07 11.76
CA GLY A 59 3.36 -4.70 11.84
C GLY A 59 4.42 -3.61 11.79
N ASP A 60 5.59 -3.83 12.40
CA ASP A 60 6.68 -2.85 12.36
C ASP A 60 7.62 -3.12 11.18
N SER A 61 7.91 -2.08 10.40
CA SER A 61 8.94 -2.08 9.37
C SER A 61 10.32 -2.20 10.01
N ARG A 62 10.91 -3.38 9.90
CA ARG A 62 12.27 -3.66 10.38
C ARG A 62 13.23 -3.79 9.21
N TYR A 63 14.48 -3.49 9.45
CA TYR A 63 15.48 -3.46 8.40
C TYR A 63 16.79 -4.05 8.91
N CYS A 64 17.66 -4.52 8.00
CA CYS A 64 19.00 -4.92 8.41
C CYS A 64 19.95 -3.73 8.32
N ASP A 65 20.58 -3.39 9.45
CA ASP A 65 21.63 -2.36 9.52
C ASP A 65 23.04 -2.93 9.32
N PHE A 66 23.16 -4.25 9.32
CA PHE A 66 24.46 -4.92 9.37
C PHE A 66 25.09 -5.12 7.98
N ASN A 67 24.30 -5.26 6.92
CA ASN A 67 24.80 -5.56 5.58
C ASN A 67 25.28 -4.29 4.87
N ASN A 68 26.36 -3.70 5.36
CA ASN A 68 26.98 -2.54 4.73
C ASN A 68 28.52 -2.63 4.78
N PRO A 69 29.24 -1.93 3.88
CA PRO A 69 30.69 -2.00 3.80
C PRO A 69 31.42 -1.65 5.10
N ARG A 70 30.96 -0.62 5.83
CA ARG A 70 31.60 -0.20 7.08
C ARG A 70 31.50 -1.28 8.15
N MET A 71 30.30 -1.81 8.37
CA MET A 71 30.07 -2.86 9.37
C MET A 71 30.90 -4.12 9.06
N HIS A 72 31.01 -4.51 7.79
CA HIS A 72 31.85 -5.63 7.38
C HIS A 72 33.34 -5.36 7.66
N SER A 73 33.84 -4.17 7.33
CA SER A 73 35.24 -3.80 7.57
C SER A 73 35.59 -3.78 9.07
N VAL A 74 34.68 -3.24 9.90
CA VAL A 74 34.85 -3.19 11.35
C VAL A 74 34.81 -4.60 11.95
N LEU A 75 33.88 -5.45 11.50
CA LEU A 75 33.82 -6.85 11.93
C LEU A 75 35.12 -7.59 11.58
N GLN A 76 35.62 -7.45 10.34
CA GLN A 76 36.87 -8.09 9.92
C GLN A 76 38.05 -7.65 10.79
N GLN A 77 38.16 -6.35 11.07
CA GLN A 77 39.19 -5.81 11.96
C GLN A 77 39.05 -6.34 13.39
N ALA A 78 37.84 -6.35 13.94
CA ALA A 78 37.56 -6.86 15.28
C ALA A 78 37.93 -8.34 15.42
N VAL A 79 37.59 -9.17 14.42
CA VAL A 79 37.94 -10.60 14.40
C VAL A 79 39.45 -10.80 14.28
N ALA A 80 40.10 -10.07 13.36
CA ALA A 80 41.56 -10.17 13.17
C ALA A 80 42.35 -9.80 14.43
N GLN A 81 41.87 -8.83 15.20
CA GLN A 81 42.49 -8.39 16.45
C GLN A 81 41.94 -9.11 17.69
N ASN A 82 40.97 -10.02 17.51
CA ASN A 82 40.18 -10.63 18.58
C ASN A 82 39.67 -9.59 19.62
N ASN A 83 39.26 -8.41 19.15
CA ASN A 83 38.84 -7.29 19.97
C ASN A 83 37.38 -6.92 19.66
N PHE A 84 36.45 -7.44 20.47
CA PHE A 84 35.03 -7.15 20.33
C PHE A 84 34.68 -5.67 20.52
N GLN A 85 35.47 -4.93 21.30
CA GLN A 85 35.18 -3.53 21.63
C GLN A 85 35.08 -2.66 20.38
N LEU A 86 35.88 -2.94 19.34
CA LEU A 86 35.83 -2.24 18.06
C LEU A 86 34.44 -2.35 17.39
N LEU A 87 33.88 -3.56 17.38
CA LEU A 87 32.56 -3.81 16.81
C LEU A 87 31.45 -3.24 17.72
N HIS A 88 31.59 -3.43 19.03
CA HIS A 88 30.67 -2.89 20.03
C HIS A 88 30.52 -1.37 19.88
N ASP A 89 31.63 -0.63 19.91
CA ASP A 89 31.63 0.83 19.87
C ASP A 89 31.06 1.36 18.57
N HIS A 90 31.38 0.71 17.45
CA HIS A 90 30.82 1.09 16.16
C HIS A 90 29.30 0.85 16.09
N ILE A 91 28.80 -0.29 16.58
CA ILE A 91 27.37 -0.59 16.60
C ILE A 91 26.62 0.41 17.50
N VAL A 92 27.15 0.69 18.70
CA VAL A 92 26.57 1.68 19.62
C VAL A 92 26.54 3.06 18.98
N TYR A 93 27.65 3.51 18.40
CA TYR A 93 27.73 4.77 17.68
C TYR A 93 26.71 4.84 16.54
N ARG A 94 26.68 3.82 15.66
CA ARG A 94 25.81 3.80 14.49
C ARG A 94 24.32 3.75 14.85
N SER A 95 23.97 3.16 16.01
CA SER A 95 22.59 3.11 16.51
C SER A 95 22.01 4.47 16.90
N GLN A 96 22.86 5.48 17.12
CA GLN A 96 22.44 6.85 17.42
C GLN A 96 22.16 7.67 16.16
N ILE A 97 22.50 7.14 14.98
CA ILE A 97 22.38 7.85 13.70
C ILE A 97 21.08 7.41 13.00
N PRO A 98 20.18 8.35 12.66
CA PRO A 98 18.96 8.03 11.91
C PRO A 98 19.26 7.26 10.62
N ARG A 99 18.46 6.23 10.32
CA ARG A 99 18.57 5.47 9.07
C ARG A 99 18.31 6.37 7.88
N CYS A 100 19.05 6.19 6.79
CA CYS A 100 18.70 6.82 5.52
C CYS A 100 17.26 6.44 5.11
N LYS A 101 16.39 7.42 4.84
CA LYS A 101 15.02 7.20 4.34
C LYS A 101 14.97 6.84 2.84
N GLY A 102 16.07 6.32 2.28
CA GLY A 102 16.19 6.02 0.85
C GLY A 102 15.86 7.23 -0.03
N GLU A 103 14.89 7.05 -0.92
CA GLU A 103 14.41 8.06 -1.88
C GLU A 103 13.29 8.95 -1.31
N GLU A 104 12.94 8.82 -0.03
CA GLU A 104 11.93 9.65 0.60
C GLU A 104 12.49 11.04 0.95
N ILE A 105 11.57 12.01 0.98
CA ILE A 105 11.86 13.37 1.42
C ILE A 105 12.02 13.38 2.95
N VAL A 106 13.14 13.92 3.41
CA VAL A 106 13.45 14.15 4.82
C VAL A 106 13.03 15.57 5.18
N LYS A 107 12.27 15.70 6.27
CA LYS A 107 11.84 16.98 6.83
C LYS A 107 12.87 17.50 7.83
N PRO A 108 12.97 18.83 8.04
CA PRO A 108 13.94 19.40 8.99
C PRO A 108 13.81 18.85 10.42
N ASP A 109 12.60 18.56 10.87
CA ASP A 109 12.32 18.02 12.21
C ASP A 109 12.81 16.57 12.41
N ASP A 110 13.19 15.88 11.34
CA ASP A 110 13.73 14.52 11.42
C ASP A 110 15.17 14.48 11.99
N GLY A 111 15.84 15.64 12.14
CA GLY A 111 17.14 15.74 12.82
C GLY A 111 18.33 15.17 12.03
N PHE A 112 18.24 15.13 10.69
CA PHE A 112 19.30 14.58 9.85
C PHE A 112 20.48 15.56 9.69
N GLU A 113 21.69 15.01 9.70
CA GLU A 113 22.90 15.70 9.26
C GLU A 113 23.25 15.32 7.82
N TRP A 114 23.78 16.30 7.09
CA TRP A 114 24.03 16.22 5.66
C TRP A 114 25.48 16.56 5.32
N PHE A 115 25.99 15.90 4.29
CA PHE A 115 27.33 16.05 3.75
C PHE A 115 27.22 16.41 2.28
N LYS A 116 27.83 17.54 1.90
CA LYS A 116 27.83 18.05 0.53
C LYS A 116 29.24 18.02 -0.05
N PRO A 117 29.42 17.92 -1.38
CA PRO A 117 30.73 18.03 -2.01
C PRO A 117 31.42 19.35 -1.66
N LEU A 118 32.74 19.31 -1.44
CA LEU A 118 33.55 20.53 -1.26
C LEU A 118 33.67 21.34 -2.56
N ASN A 119 33.55 20.68 -3.71
CA ASN A 119 33.53 21.35 -5.01
C ASN A 119 32.28 22.25 -5.14
N PRO A 120 32.44 23.59 -5.26
CA PRO A 120 31.30 24.51 -5.35
C PRO A 120 30.33 24.21 -6.50
N ALA A 121 30.82 23.67 -7.63
CA ALA A 121 29.98 23.36 -8.79
C ALA A 121 29.01 22.17 -8.56
N LEU A 122 29.25 21.38 -7.51
CA LEU A 122 28.48 20.18 -7.16
C LEU A 122 27.76 20.30 -5.81
N LYS A 123 28.01 21.37 -5.06
CA LYS A 123 27.52 21.56 -3.68
C LYS A 123 26.01 21.39 -3.54
N ASP A 124 25.23 21.84 -4.54
CA ASP A 124 23.77 21.76 -4.52
C ASP A 124 23.20 20.69 -5.47
N LYS A 125 24.06 19.82 -6.00
CA LYS A 125 23.69 18.72 -6.89
C LYS A 125 23.78 17.35 -6.22
N PHE A 126 24.39 17.28 -5.04
CA PHE A 126 24.54 16.05 -4.28
C PHE A 126 24.52 16.31 -2.78
N ALA A 127 23.78 15.49 -2.04
CA ALA A 127 23.77 15.43 -0.59
C ALA A 127 23.68 13.99 -0.10
N ALA A 128 24.52 13.63 0.86
CA ALA A 128 24.47 12.37 1.56
C ALA A 128 24.08 12.60 3.03
N CYS A 129 23.13 11.81 3.54
CA CYS A 129 22.84 11.81 4.97
C CYS A 129 23.97 11.14 5.76
N ARG A 130 24.04 11.42 7.07
CA ARG A 130 25.05 10.83 7.97
C ARG A 130 25.15 9.31 7.88
N ALA A 131 24.02 8.60 7.81
CA ALA A 131 24.02 7.14 7.65
C ALA A 131 24.77 6.69 6.39
N CYS A 132 24.48 7.27 5.23
CA CYS A 132 25.17 6.92 3.99
C CYS A 132 26.64 7.36 3.99
N TYR A 133 26.95 8.49 4.64
CA TYR A 133 28.32 8.95 4.83
C TYR A 133 29.14 7.91 5.60
N GLU A 134 28.67 7.46 6.76
CA GLU A 134 29.32 6.46 7.60
C GLU A 134 29.41 5.08 6.92
N ASP A 135 28.29 4.60 6.38
CA ASP A 135 28.15 3.22 5.95
C ASP A 135 28.81 2.96 4.58
N TYR A 136 28.91 3.98 3.71
CA TYR A 136 29.36 3.83 2.32
C TYR A 136 30.47 4.78 1.91
N LEU A 137 30.41 6.07 2.24
CA LEU A 137 31.38 7.06 1.74
C LEU A 137 32.71 7.03 2.50
N ILE A 138 32.71 6.83 3.82
CA ILE A 138 33.92 6.62 4.61
C ILE A 138 34.66 5.35 4.14
N PRO A 139 34.04 4.16 4.07
CA PRO A 139 34.70 2.96 3.56
C PRO A 139 35.23 3.09 2.13
N ALA A 140 34.58 3.90 1.29
CA ALA A 140 35.04 4.16 -0.06
C ALA A 140 36.24 5.12 -0.13
N GLY A 141 36.61 5.78 0.97
CA GLY A 141 37.70 6.76 1.01
C GLY A 141 37.29 8.15 0.52
N PHE A 142 35.99 8.44 0.39
CA PHE A 142 35.48 9.70 -0.15
C PHE A 142 35.22 10.80 0.89
N ALA A 143 35.41 10.50 2.18
CA ALA A 143 35.26 11.46 3.26
C ALA A 143 36.02 12.80 3.05
N PRO A 144 37.27 12.82 2.52
CA PRO A 144 38.00 14.08 2.30
C PRO A 144 37.40 15.00 1.24
N GLN A 145 36.48 14.51 0.41
CA GLN A 145 35.85 15.27 -0.68
C GLN A 145 34.55 15.97 -0.26
N LEU A 146 34.15 15.76 1.00
CA LEU A 146 32.86 16.17 1.54
C LEU A 146 33.05 17.21 2.66
N SER A 147 32.04 18.04 2.85
CA SER A 147 31.99 19.04 3.91
C SER A 147 31.94 18.41 5.30
N ALA A 148 32.20 19.22 6.32
CA ALA A 148 31.74 18.95 7.68
C ALA A 148 30.20 18.76 7.70
N PRO A 149 29.63 18.07 8.71
CA PRO A 149 28.18 17.86 8.81
C PRO A 149 27.43 19.19 8.87
N ILE A 150 26.37 19.30 8.07
CA ILE A 150 25.48 20.46 7.99
C ILE A 150 24.10 20.03 8.48
N ARG A 151 23.46 20.87 9.31
CA ARG A 151 22.06 20.66 9.71
C ARG A 151 21.13 21.16 8.62
N GLN A 152 20.03 20.42 8.41
CA GLN A 152 19.02 20.81 7.45
C GLN A 152 18.39 22.16 7.80
N GLU A 153 18.22 23.01 6.80
CA GLU A 153 17.55 24.30 6.92
C GLU A 153 16.04 24.09 7.06
N LYS A 154 15.37 24.89 7.90
CA LYS A 154 13.96 24.70 8.29
C LYS A 154 12.95 24.75 7.14
N GLU A 155 13.30 25.35 6.01
CA GLU A 155 12.39 25.53 4.87
C GLU A 155 12.70 24.58 3.71
N LEU A 156 13.78 23.82 3.77
CA LEU A 156 14.22 22.98 2.67
C LEU A 156 13.96 21.51 2.96
N ASN A 157 13.39 20.84 1.98
CA ASN A 157 13.20 19.40 1.96
C ASN A 157 14.39 18.75 1.27
N TYR A 158 15.05 17.82 1.94
CA TYR A 158 16.23 17.13 1.41
C TYR A 158 15.91 15.68 1.08
N MET A 159 16.64 15.11 0.12
CA MET A 159 16.64 13.68 -0.19
C MET A 159 18.09 13.23 -0.22
N CYS A 160 18.37 12.01 0.21
CA CYS A 160 19.71 11.45 0.15
C CYS A 160 19.98 10.88 -1.25
N ASP A 161 20.98 11.40 -1.96
CA ASP A 161 21.37 10.89 -3.28
C ASP A 161 22.03 9.50 -3.18
N MET A 162 22.59 9.16 -2.03
CA MET A 162 23.01 7.81 -1.68
C MET A 162 21.82 6.90 -1.29
N GLY A 163 20.60 7.40 -1.37
CA GLY A 163 19.38 6.63 -1.20
C GLY A 163 19.15 5.65 -2.35
N PHE A 164 19.58 6.01 -3.57
CA PHE A 164 19.46 5.18 -4.76
C PHE A 164 20.40 3.96 -4.70
N ARG A 165 19.88 2.77 -5.04
CA ARG A 165 20.66 1.53 -5.05
C ARG A 165 21.90 1.61 -5.94
N PHE A 166 21.80 2.33 -7.07
CA PHE A 166 22.93 2.57 -7.96
C PHE A 166 24.08 3.31 -7.27
N CYS A 167 23.78 4.38 -6.53
CA CYS A 167 24.79 5.18 -5.81
C CYS A 167 25.49 4.37 -4.71
N LEU A 168 24.77 3.49 -4.04
CA LEU A 168 25.38 2.55 -3.09
C LEU A 168 26.38 1.62 -3.77
N ARG A 169 26.00 1.03 -4.91
CA ARG A 169 26.91 0.18 -5.69
C ARG A 169 28.13 0.96 -6.15
N LEU A 170 27.95 2.17 -6.70
CA LEU A 170 29.04 3.05 -7.09
C LEU A 170 30.05 3.28 -5.95
N ALA A 171 29.59 3.54 -4.72
CA ALA A 171 30.51 3.71 -3.59
C ALA A 171 31.28 2.42 -3.23
N THR A 172 30.73 1.25 -3.49
CA THR A 172 31.41 -0.02 -3.24
C THR A 172 32.39 -0.44 -4.33
N THR A 173 32.14 -0.04 -5.58
CA THR A 173 32.88 -0.51 -6.75
C THR A 173 33.82 0.55 -7.35
N CYS A 174 33.43 1.82 -7.32
CA CYS A 174 34.22 2.92 -7.85
C CYS A 174 35.21 3.41 -6.80
N ARG A 175 36.45 3.70 -7.21
CA ARG A 175 37.49 4.31 -6.36
C ARG A 175 37.80 5.75 -6.74
N ASP A 176 37.29 6.22 -7.89
CA ASP A 176 37.45 7.59 -8.35
C ASP A 176 36.24 8.43 -7.93
N TRP A 177 36.51 9.48 -7.15
CA TRP A 177 35.48 10.41 -6.68
C TRP A 177 34.77 11.13 -7.82
N ASN A 178 35.51 11.62 -8.82
CA ASN A 178 34.95 12.38 -9.93
C ASN A 178 34.03 11.51 -10.79
N GLN A 179 34.43 10.27 -11.03
CA GLN A 179 33.57 9.31 -11.72
C GLN A 179 32.32 8.99 -10.89
N MET A 180 32.49 8.70 -9.60
CA MET A 180 31.36 8.38 -8.71
C MET A 180 30.35 9.53 -8.65
N ILE A 181 30.82 10.75 -8.37
CA ILE A 181 29.93 11.91 -8.20
C ILE A 181 29.24 12.29 -9.51
N SER A 182 29.92 12.17 -10.66
CA SER A 182 29.30 12.43 -11.96
C SER A 182 28.13 11.50 -12.23
N TYR A 183 28.28 10.19 -11.99
CA TYR A 183 27.19 9.23 -12.16
C TYR A 183 26.10 9.37 -11.10
N ALA A 184 26.45 9.67 -9.85
CA ALA A 184 25.47 9.90 -8.79
C ALA A 184 24.58 11.11 -9.10
N VAL A 185 25.17 12.24 -9.51
CA VAL A 185 24.45 13.45 -9.92
C VAL A 185 23.60 13.18 -11.16
N HIS A 186 24.11 12.42 -12.14
CA HIS A 186 23.32 12.00 -13.30
C HIS A 186 22.08 11.23 -12.88
N ARG A 187 22.23 10.19 -12.05
CA ARG A 187 21.09 9.39 -11.56
C ARG A 187 20.11 10.26 -10.76
N ALA A 188 20.58 11.12 -9.87
CA ALA A 188 19.73 12.01 -9.09
C ALA A 188 18.91 12.97 -9.96
N GLY A 189 19.45 13.38 -11.10
CA GLY A 189 18.74 14.23 -12.07
C GLY A 189 17.70 13.51 -12.93
N LEU A 190 17.64 12.18 -12.92
CA LEU A 190 16.66 11.41 -13.69
C LEU A 190 15.29 11.36 -12.96
N PRO A 191 14.18 11.40 -13.70
CA PRO A 191 12.86 11.21 -13.11
C PRO A 191 12.74 9.82 -12.49
N LYS A 192 12.01 9.73 -11.36
CA LYS A 192 11.68 8.45 -10.74
C LYS A 192 10.81 7.62 -11.69
N CYS A 193 10.95 6.29 -11.59
CA CYS A 193 10.07 5.39 -12.31
C CYS A 193 8.63 5.54 -11.81
N THR A 194 7.66 5.57 -12.71
CA THR A 194 6.22 5.66 -12.41
C THR A 194 5.64 4.35 -11.86
N GLY A 195 6.44 3.29 -11.78
CA GLY A 195 6.03 1.99 -11.23
C GLY A 195 4.89 1.37 -12.04
N LEU A 196 3.79 1.07 -11.36
CA LEU A 196 2.59 0.43 -11.93
C LEU A 196 1.82 1.31 -12.92
N THR A 197 2.10 2.61 -12.94
CA THR A 197 1.46 3.56 -13.85
C THR A 197 2.28 3.67 -15.14
N PRO A 198 1.64 3.63 -16.33
CA PRO A 198 2.34 3.84 -17.59
C PRO A 198 3.01 5.21 -17.64
N ALA A 199 4.22 5.26 -18.21
CA ALA A 199 4.92 6.48 -18.53
C ALA A 199 4.91 6.74 -20.04
N GLU A 200 4.91 8.00 -20.44
CA GLU A 200 5.09 8.37 -21.84
C GLU A 200 6.49 7.98 -22.33
N ALA A 201 6.57 7.45 -23.55
CA ALA A 201 7.83 7.12 -24.21
C ALA A 201 8.83 8.29 -24.26
N SER A 202 8.33 9.52 -24.38
CA SER A 202 9.10 10.77 -24.40
C SER A 202 9.68 11.18 -23.04
N SER A 203 9.28 10.53 -21.94
CA SER A 203 9.73 10.91 -20.58
C SER A 203 11.21 10.66 -20.30
N GLY A 204 11.89 9.87 -21.13
CA GLY A 204 13.31 9.57 -20.98
C GLY A 204 13.76 8.46 -21.93
N LYS A 205 14.96 7.93 -21.67
CA LYS A 205 15.49 6.81 -22.45
C LYS A 205 14.91 5.48 -21.97
N TRP A 206 14.66 4.59 -22.92
CA TRP A 206 14.19 3.23 -22.69
C TRP A 206 15.22 2.22 -23.17
N TYR A 207 15.54 1.27 -22.29
CA TYR A 207 16.47 0.18 -22.51
C TYR A 207 15.70 -1.11 -22.84
N LYS A 208 16.38 -2.04 -23.52
CA LYS A 208 15.87 -3.35 -23.92
C LYS A 208 16.75 -4.48 -23.41
N LEU A 209 16.18 -5.67 -23.34
CA LEU A 209 16.91 -6.92 -23.14
C LEU A 209 17.51 -7.40 -24.46
N ARG A 210 18.72 -7.94 -24.43
CA ARG A 210 19.40 -8.48 -25.63
C ARG A 210 18.69 -9.67 -26.28
N PRO A 211 18.05 -10.61 -25.56
CA PRO A 211 17.25 -11.64 -26.20
C PRO A 211 16.08 -11.06 -27.00
N ASN A 212 16.08 -11.30 -28.30
CA ASN A 212 15.07 -10.76 -29.23
C ASN A 212 13.65 -11.25 -28.93
N ASP A 213 13.49 -12.42 -28.29
CA ASP A 213 12.18 -12.95 -27.91
C ASP A 213 11.52 -12.18 -26.75
N LEU A 214 12.20 -11.19 -26.18
CA LEU A 214 11.73 -10.31 -25.10
C LEU A 214 11.65 -8.83 -25.51
N ASP A 215 11.62 -8.54 -26.82
CA ASP A 215 11.68 -7.18 -27.38
C ASP A 215 10.58 -6.21 -26.91
N SER A 216 9.46 -6.74 -26.40
CA SER A 216 8.34 -5.97 -25.83
C SER A 216 8.61 -5.44 -24.42
N LEU A 217 9.67 -5.90 -23.75
CA LEU A 217 10.01 -5.48 -22.39
C LEU A 217 10.96 -4.28 -22.43
N LEU A 218 10.50 -3.16 -21.88
CA LEU A 218 11.23 -1.89 -21.85
C LEU A 218 11.50 -1.43 -20.42
N PHE A 219 12.70 -0.87 -20.19
CA PHE A 219 13.16 -0.43 -18.88
C PHE A 219 13.47 1.06 -18.96
N CYS A 220 12.90 1.89 -18.08
CA CYS A 220 13.28 3.29 -18.06
C CYS A 220 14.73 3.47 -17.57
N GLU A 221 15.37 4.57 -17.94
CA GLU A 221 16.76 4.87 -17.59
C GLU A 221 17.03 4.81 -16.07
N ALA A 222 16.09 5.28 -15.24
CA ALA A 222 16.20 5.16 -13.79
C ALA A 222 16.27 3.69 -13.32
N CYS A 223 15.41 2.81 -13.85
CA CYS A 223 15.42 1.38 -13.51
C CYS A 223 16.66 0.66 -14.06
N TYR A 224 17.19 1.08 -15.23
CA TYR A 224 18.47 0.59 -15.71
C TYR A 224 19.56 0.86 -14.68
N TYR A 225 19.72 2.09 -14.22
CA TYR A 225 20.73 2.42 -13.22
C TYR A 225 20.50 1.71 -11.90
N ASP A 226 19.28 1.72 -11.35
CA ASP A 226 19.02 1.19 -10.01
C ASP A 226 19.00 -0.33 -9.92
N PHE A 227 18.66 -1.03 -11.00
CA PHE A 227 18.46 -2.49 -10.98
C PHE A 227 19.32 -3.28 -11.96
N ALA A 228 19.82 -2.68 -13.04
CA ALA A 228 20.64 -3.38 -14.03
C ALA A 228 22.13 -3.03 -13.94
N SER A 229 22.48 -1.74 -13.96
CA SER A 229 23.86 -1.29 -14.02
C SER A 229 24.66 -1.72 -12.77
N MET A 230 25.88 -2.18 -13.01
CA MET A 230 26.79 -2.73 -12.00
C MET A 230 26.22 -3.97 -11.29
N THR A 231 25.41 -4.75 -12.01
CA THR A 231 24.91 -6.05 -11.55
C THR A 231 25.10 -7.10 -12.63
N ILE A 232 24.76 -8.36 -12.32
CA ILE A 232 24.76 -9.46 -13.30
C ILE A 232 23.82 -9.22 -14.49
N MET A 233 22.91 -8.23 -14.40
CA MET A 233 21.93 -7.94 -15.44
C MET A 233 22.47 -7.00 -16.52
N GLU A 234 23.46 -6.16 -16.21
CA GLU A 234 24.01 -5.15 -17.13
C GLU A 234 24.45 -5.73 -18.48
N PRO A 235 25.12 -6.90 -18.55
CA PRO A 235 25.48 -7.50 -19.84
C PRO A 235 24.28 -7.87 -20.71
N HIS A 236 23.08 -8.02 -20.13
CA HIS A 236 21.86 -8.43 -20.83
C HIS A 236 20.97 -7.25 -21.22
N VAL A 237 21.29 -6.04 -20.80
CA VAL A 237 20.50 -4.84 -21.07
C VAL A 237 21.29 -3.88 -21.97
N TYR A 238 20.61 -3.23 -22.92
CA TYR A 238 21.24 -2.27 -23.82
C TYR A 238 20.30 -1.12 -24.16
N LEU A 239 20.89 0.02 -24.51
CA LEU A 239 20.15 1.15 -25.06
C LEU A 239 19.95 0.92 -26.57
N PRO A 240 18.73 0.72 -27.07
CA PRO A 240 18.49 0.58 -28.50
C PRO A 240 18.72 1.92 -29.22
N GLN A 241 19.20 1.84 -30.47
CA GLN A 241 19.38 3.01 -31.33
C GLN A 241 18.04 3.69 -31.64
N GLN A 242 16.99 2.90 -31.85
CA GLN A 242 15.64 3.38 -32.05
C GLN A 242 14.88 3.38 -30.74
N GLN A 243 14.45 4.55 -30.30
CA GLN A 243 13.60 4.71 -29.13
C GLN A 243 12.12 4.49 -29.49
N PRO A 244 11.27 4.12 -28.51
CA PRO A 244 9.83 3.96 -28.75
C PRO A 244 9.21 5.26 -29.28
N GLN A 245 8.13 5.13 -30.06
CA GLN A 245 7.47 6.29 -30.67
C GLN A 245 6.91 7.24 -29.61
N PRO A 246 7.02 8.57 -29.82
CA PRO A 246 6.34 9.56 -28.99
C PRO A 246 4.84 9.25 -28.84
N ASN A 247 4.24 9.59 -27.69
CA ASN A 247 2.84 9.30 -27.31
C ASN A 247 2.51 7.83 -27.00
N THR A 248 3.49 6.91 -27.03
CA THR A 248 3.28 5.54 -26.55
C THR A 248 3.30 5.50 -25.02
N GLN A 249 2.32 4.86 -24.40
CA GLN A 249 2.29 4.60 -22.96
C GLN A 249 2.99 3.27 -22.65
N ILE A 250 4.00 3.30 -21.78
CA ILE A 250 4.88 2.16 -21.51
C ILE A 250 4.93 1.89 -20.01
N ASN A 251 4.67 0.63 -19.62
CA ASN A 251 4.95 0.15 -18.28
C ASN A 251 6.40 -0.36 -18.22
N CYS A 252 7.19 0.17 -17.30
CA CYS A 252 8.55 -0.31 -17.06
C CYS A 252 8.52 -1.80 -16.68
N ALA A 253 9.35 -2.62 -17.33
CA ALA A 253 9.34 -4.06 -17.15
C ALA A 253 9.60 -4.48 -15.70
N VAL A 254 10.55 -3.85 -15.00
CA VAL A 254 10.93 -4.22 -13.62
C VAL A 254 9.96 -3.67 -12.58
N SER A 255 9.49 -2.44 -12.75
CA SER A 255 8.74 -1.73 -11.70
C SER A 255 7.24 -1.65 -11.96
N GLY A 256 6.80 -1.89 -13.20
CA GLY A 256 5.39 -1.87 -13.59
C GLY A 256 4.67 -3.20 -13.43
N TRP A 257 5.40 -4.28 -13.15
CA TRP A 257 4.84 -5.62 -13.03
C TRP A 257 5.42 -6.35 -11.81
N PRO A 258 4.61 -6.64 -10.77
CA PRO A 258 5.10 -7.31 -9.56
C PRO A 258 5.77 -8.67 -9.84
N SER A 259 5.27 -9.42 -10.82
CA SER A 259 5.86 -10.68 -11.24
C SER A 259 7.25 -10.52 -11.87
N MET A 260 7.46 -9.47 -12.67
CA MET A 260 8.78 -9.19 -13.24
C MET A 260 9.72 -8.60 -12.20
N ARG A 261 9.20 -7.79 -11.26
CA ARG A 261 9.96 -7.27 -10.13
C ARG A 261 10.55 -8.41 -9.30
N SER A 262 9.69 -9.34 -8.88
CA SER A 262 10.09 -10.47 -8.05
C SER A 262 11.07 -11.39 -8.80
N ALA A 263 10.82 -11.68 -10.08
CA ALA A 263 11.75 -12.45 -10.90
C ALA A 263 13.12 -11.78 -11.04
N TRP A 264 13.17 -10.45 -11.21
CA TRP A 264 14.41 -9.69 -11.30
C TRP A 264 15.21 -9.73 -9.99
N GLU A 265 14.55 -9.50 -8.86
CA GLU A 265 15.17 -9.59 -7.53
C GLU A 265 15.70 -10.99 -7.24
N GLN A 266 14.93 -12.04 -7.56
CA GLN A 266 15.39 -13.42 -7.38
C GLN A 266 16.58 -13.76 -8.26
N ALA A 267 16.61 -13.29 -9.50
CA ALA A 267 17.77 -13.45 -10.37
C ALA A 267 19.03 -12.74 -9.84
N LEU A 268 18.89 -11.53 -9.28
CA LEU A 268 20.00 -10.85 -8.59
C LEU A 268 20.48 -11.64 -7.36
N ASN A 269 19.55 -12.12 -6.53
CA ASN A 269 19.85 -12.90 -5.33
C ASN A 269 20.51 -14.25 -5.64
N LYS A 270 20.03 -14.95 -6.67
CA LYS A 270 20.60 -16.23 -7.16
C LYS A 270 21.85 -16.04 -8.02
N LYS A 271 22.14 -14.79 -8.44
CA LYS A 271 23.17 -14.45 -9.43
C LYS A 271 23.03 -15.23 -10.73
N ASP A 272 21.79 -15.40 -11.19
CA ASP A 272 21.45 -16.16 -12.39
C ASP A 272 20.42 -15.41 -13.23
N PHE A 273 20.84 -14.93 -14.40
CA PHE A 273 19.95 -14.25 -15.35
C PHE A 273 18.86 -15.19 -15.89
N ASN A 274 19.11 -16.50 -15.98
CA ASN A 274 18.14 -17.45 -16.53
C ASN A 274 16.87 -17.53 -15.68
N THR A 275 16.97 -17.31 -14.37
CA THR A 275 15.84 -17.18 -13.46
C THR A 275 14.87 -16.09 -13.93
N PHE A 276 15.37 -14.91 -14.31
CA PHE A 276 14.53 -13.83 -14.85
C PHE A 276 14.08 -14.13 -16.29
N TYR A 277 14.98 -14.62 -17.13
CA TYR A 277 14.69 -14.92 -18.53
C TYR A 277 13.52 -15.90 -18.68
N ALA A 278 13.50 -17.00 -17.92
CA ALA A 278 12.43 -17.99 -17.96
C ALA A 278 11.06 -17.38 -17.56
N ALA A 279 11.03 -16.55 -16.52
CA ALA A 279 9.81 -15.86 -16.10
C ALA A 279 9.35 -14.83 -17.14
N ALA A 280 10.28 -14.09 -17.74
CA ALA A 280 10.02 -13.09 -18.78
C ALA A 280 9.45 -13.75 -20.05
N GLN A 281 9.93 -14.92 -20.44
CA GLN A 281 9.36 -15.68 -21.57
C GLN A 281 7.90 -16.05 -21.32
N VAL A 282 7.56 -16.52 -20.12
CA VAL A 282 6.16 -16.80 -19.76
C VAL A 282 5.33 -15.51 -19.80
N PHE A 283 5.87 -14.41 -19.28
CA PHE A 283 5.21 -13.11 -19.28
C PHE A 283 4.89 -12.61 -20.70
N VAL A 284 5.84 -12.66 -21.63
CA VAL A 284 5.65 -12.16 -23.01
C VAL A 284 4.70 -13.07 -23.81
N ARG A 285 4.67 -14.38 -23.53
CA ARG A 285 3.80 -15.35 -24.21
C ARG A 285 2.37 -15.40 -23.68
N ASN A 286 2.08 -14.72 -22.59
CA ASN A 286 0.76 -14.70 -21.96
C ASN A 286 0.24 -13.27 -21.83
N PRO A 287 -1.09 -13.06 -21.74
CA PRO A 287 -1.62 -11.74 -21.44
C PRO A 287 -1.06 -11.20 -20.11
N PRO A 288 -0.74 -9.90 -20.02
CA PRO A 288 -0.24 -9.29 -18.80
C PRO A 288 -1.29 -9.33 -17.67
N CYS A 289 -0.83 -9.21 -16.42
CA CYS A 289 -1.69 -9.18 -15.25
C CYS A 289 -2.38 -7.82 -15.11
N LEU A 290 -3.47 -7.62 -15.85
CA LEU A 290 -4.22 -6.35 -15.89
C LEU A 290 -5.29 -6.26 -14.80
N HIS A 291 -5.57 -5.04 -14.34
CA HIS A 291 -6.64 -4.77 -13.37
C HIS A 291 -8.05 -4.97 -13.96
N THR A 292 -8.17 -4.94 -15.30
CA THR A 292 -9.41 -5.23 -16.04
C THR A 292 -9.65 -6.73 -16.27
N GLY A 293 -8.68 -7.57 -15.89
CA GLY A 293 -8.75 -9.03 -16.05
C GLY A 293 -8.17 -9.55 -17.36
N ILE A 294 -8.16 -10.88 -17.47
CA ILE A 294 -7.57 -11.63 -18.58
C ILE A 294 -8.62 -12.61 -19.14
N THR A 295 -8.86 -12.56 -20.45
CA THR A 295 -9.88 -13.38 -21.14
C THR A 295 -9.34 -14.69 -21.72
N LYS A 296 -8.06 -14.71 -22.13
CA LYS A 296 -7.40 -15.86 -22.77
C LYS A 296 -6.08 -16.18 -22.07
N GLY A 297 -6.16 -16.48 -20.78
CA GLY A 297 -5.00 -16.74 -19.93
C GLY A 297 -4.85 -18.21 -19.56
N THR A 298 -3.63 -18.62 -19.23
CA THR A 298 -3.37 -19.84 -18.48
C THR A 298 -3.49 -19.53 -16.99
N TRP A 299 -4.25 -20.35 -16.26
CA TRP A 299 -4.61 -20.13 -14.86
C TRP A 299 -4.09 -21.23 -13.96
N TYR A 300 -3.83 -20.84 -12.70
CA TYR A 300 -3.38 -21.70 -11.63
C TYR A 300 -4.25 -21.45 -10.39
N THR A 301 -4.39 -22.47 -9.55
CA THR A 301 -5.06 -22.39 -8.24
C THR A 301 -4.25 -23.14 -7.19
N LEU A 302 -4.67 -23.05 -5.93
CA LEU A 302 -4.07 -23.74 -4.78
C LEU A 302 -4.09 -25.26 -4.94
N LYS A 303 -3.25 -25.94 -4.15
CA LYS A 303 -3.39 -27.37 -3.86
C LYS A 303 -3.89 -27.57 -2.42
N PRO A 304 -4.96 -28.35 -2.19
CA PRO A 304 -5.93 -28.83 -3.19
C PRO A 304 -6.69 -27.68 -3.89
N PRO A 305 -7.26 -27.92 -5.09
CA PRO A 305 -7.90 -26.90 -5.91
C PRO A 305 -8.95 -26.05 -5.17
N CYS A 306 -8.97 -24.75 -5.48
CA CYS A 306 -9.96 -23.78 -4.98
C CYS A 306 -10.49 -22.95 -6.16
N ASP A 307 -11.80 -22.93 -6.35
CA ASP A 307 -12.42 -22.31 -7.53
C ASP A 307 -12.40 -20.79 -7.48
N GLU A 308 -12.30 -20.21 -6.29
CA GLU A 308 -12.28 -18.78 -6.00
C GLU A 308 -10.88 -18.18 -6.12
N VAL A 309 -9.84 -19.02 -6.17
CA VAL A 309 -8.44 -18.58 -6.36
C VAL A 309 -8.02 -18.80 -7.81
N ASP A 310 -7.63 -17.70 -8.44
CA ASP A 310 -7.14 -17.56 -9.80
C ASP A 310 -5.80 -16.82 -9.80
N ILE A 311 -4.74 -17.52 -10.19
CA ILE A 311 -3.39 -16.96 -10.35
C ILE A 311 -3.00 -17.08 -11.82
N CYS A 312 -2.70 -15.95 -12.45
CA CYS A 312 -2.32 -15.93 -13.87
C CYS A 312 -0.91 -16.49 -14.09
N ALA A 313 -0.62 -16.94 -15.31
CA ALA A 313 0.69 -17.48 -15.69
C ALA A 313 1.88 -16.57 -15.34
N SER A 314 1.73 -15.26 -15.55
CA SER A 314 2.77 -14.28 -15.24
C SER A 314 3.09 -14.23 -13.74
N CYS A 315 2.07 -14.24 -12.86
CA CYS A 315 2.25 -14.29 -11.42
C CYS A 315 2.78 -15.66 -10.96
N TYR A 316 2.28 -16.75 -11.54
CA TYR A 316 2.79 -18.09 -11.26
C TYR A 316 4.30 -18.19 -11.53
N ALA A 317 4.74 -17.84 -12.74
CA ALA A 317 6.14 -17.93 -13.12
C ALA A 317 7.01 -16.91 -12.37
N GLY A 318 6.60 -15.63 -12.36
CA GLY A 318 7.42 -14.54 -11.82
C GLY A 318 7.38 -14.37 -10.31
N ILE A 319 6.47 -15.03 -9.58
CA ILE A 319 6.38 -14.94 -8.11
C ILE A 319 6.57 -16.32 -7.48
N PHE A 320 5.82 -17.34 -7.91
CA PHE A 320 5.87 -18.64 -7.22
C PHE A 320 7.07 -19.49 -7.67
N VAL A 321 7.28 -19.65 -8.98
CA VAL A 321 8.35 -20.50 -9.50
C VAL A 321 9.73 -19.95 -9.16
N VAL A 322 9.97 -18.64 -9.35
CA VAL A 322 11.28 -18.03 -9.04
C VAL A 322 11.66 -18.11 -7.56
N ASN A 323 10.67 -18.18 -6.66
CA ASN A 323 10.84 -18.36 -5.23
C ASN A 323 10.85 -19.85 -4.79
N ASP A 324 10.88 -20.79 -5.75
CA ASP A 324 10.93 -22.23 -5.51
C ASP A 324 9.66 -22.81 -4.83
N VAL A 325 8.55 -22.06 -4.86
CA VAL A 325 7.24 -22.42 -4.27
C VAL A 325 6.14 -22.64 -5.32
N GLY A 326 6.52 -22.84 -6.59
CA GLY A 326 5.58 -23.18 -7.67
C GLY A 326 4.76 -24.45 -7.41
N HIS A 327 5.24 -25.31 -6.51
CA HIS A 327 4.55 -26.54 -6.11
C HIS A 327 3.29 -26.30 -5.27
N PHE A 328 3.14 -25.13 -4.64
CA PHE A 328 1.92 -24.73 -3.89
C PHE A 328 0.68 -24.66 -4.79
N LEU A 329 0.89 -24.54 -6.11
CA LEU A 329 -0.16 -24.31 -7.09
C LEU A 329 -0.25 -25.46 -8.08
N ALA A 330 -1.45 -25.67 -8.60
CA ALA A 330 -1.75 -26.55 -9.72
C ALA A 330 -2.35 -25.76 -10.88
N GLN A 331 -2.15 -26.24 -12.11
CA GLN A 331 -2.84 -25.66 -13.26
C GLN A 331 -4.34 -25.84 -13.11
N LYS A 332 -5.09 -24.76 -13.35
CA LYS A 332 -6.55 -24.71 -13.27
C LYS A 332 -7.13 -24.74 -14.68
N TRP A 333 -8.07 -25.64 -14.91
CA TRP A 333 -8.87 -25.58 -16.12
C TRP A 333 -9.93 -24.47 -15.97
N THR A 334 -10.06 -23.64 -17.00
CA THR A 334 -11.05 -22.57 -17.03
C THR A 334 -11.78 -22.59 -18.37
N GLN A 335 -13.05 -22.20 -18.35
CA GLN A 335 -13.82 -22.05 -19.59
C GLN A 335 -13.18 -21.01 -20.52
N PRO A 336 -12.98 -21.33 -21.80
CA PRO A 336 -12.42 -20.37 -22.77
C PRO A 336 -13.29 -19.12 -22.89
N GLY A 337 -12.66 -17.94 -22.92
CA GLY A 337 -13.36 -16.68 -23.15
C GLY A 337 -13.93 -15.99 -21.90
N GLN A 338 -13.84 -16.62 -20.71
CA GLN A 338 -14.21 -15.97 -19.47
C GLN A 338 -13.11 -15.00 -19.02
N THR A 339 -13.45 -13.73 -18.81
CA THR A 339 -12.55 -12.76 -18.17
C THR A 339 -12.43 -13.07 -16.68
N ARG A 340 -11.21 -13.29 -16.21
CA ARG A 340 -10.88 -13.54 -14.79
C ARG A 340 -9.84 -12.56 -14.28
N LEU A 341 -9.86 -12.32 -12.97
CA LEU A 341 -8.92 -11.43 -12.28
C LEU A 341 -7.93 -12.26 -11.48
N CYS A 342 -6.65 -11.92 -11.56
CA CYS A 342 -5.61 -12.59 -10.77
C CYS A 342 -5.64 -12.09 -9.33
N ASN A 343 -5.72 -12.99 -8.34
CA ASN A 343 -5.69 -12.60 -6.91
C ASN A 343 -4.38 -11.93 -6.50
N MET A 344 -3.29 -12.13 -7.24
CA MET A 344 -1.99 -11.49 -7.02
C MET A 344 -1.86 -10.11 -7.70
N ASN A 345 -2.88 -9.64 -8.41
CA ASN A 345 -2.88 -8.30 -8.97
C ASN A 345 -3.05 -7.27 -7.84
N LEU A 346 -2.14 -6.30 -7.75
CA LEU A 346 -2.14 -5.30 -6.67
C LEU A 346 -3.38 -4.37 -6.63
N HIS A 347 -4.19 -4.35 -7.67
CA HIS A 347 -5.48 -3.64 -7.67
C HIS A 347 -6.62 -4.48 -7.09
N GLN A 348 -6.41 -5.78 -6.84
CA GLN A 348 -7.41 -6.61 -6.18
C GLN A 348 -7.43 -6.34 -4.68
N PRO A 349 -8.63 -6.41 -4.06
CA PRO A 349 -8.73 -6.48 -2.61
C PRO A 349 -7.85 -7.63 -2.08
N ARG A 350 -7.17 -7.39 -0.96
CA ARG A 350 -6.35 -8.38 -0.24
C ARG A 350 -5.07 -8.87 -0.94
N ALA A 351 -4.73 -8.34 -2.11
CA ALA A 351 -3.51 -8.73 -2.81
C ALA A 351 -2.27 -8.55 -1.93
N MET A 352 -2.16 -7.42 -1.21
CA MET A 352 -1.04 -7.17 -0.29
C MET A 352 -0.95 -8.20 0.83
N GLN A 353 -2.07 -8.60 1.43
CA GLN A 353 -2.11 -9.62 2.46
C GLN A 353 -1.69 -11.00 1.92
N LEU A 354 -2.08 -11.32 0.67
CA LEU A 354 -1.61 -12.52 -0.01
C LEU A 354 -0.08 -12.50 -0.22
N TYR A 355 0.49 -11.36 -0.65
CA TYR A 355 1.96 -11.21 -0.75
C TYR A 355 2.65 -11.37 0.60
N GLN A 356 2.12 -10.75 1.66
CA GLN A 356 2.69 -10.85 3.02
C GLN A 356 2.68 -12.30 3.53
N LYS A 357 1.54 -13.00 3.38
CA LYS A 357 1.42 -14.41 3.80
C LYS A 357 2.24 -15.34 2.91
N LEU A 358 2.38 -15.04 1.62
CA LEU A 358 3.29 -15.79 0.74
C LEU A 358 4.75 -15.64 1.16
N ASP A 359 5.20 -14.43 1.48
CA ASP A 359 6.57 -14.19 1.95
C ASP A 359 6.85 -14.90 3.30
N ALA A 360 5.88 -14.88 4.22
CA ALA A 360 5.94 -15.66 5.45
C ALA A 360 6.02 -17.18 5.18
N ALA A 361 5.20 -17.69 4.25
CA ALA A 361 5.21 -19.09 3.85
C ALA A 361 6.52 -19.51 3.16
N ILE A 362 7.11 -18.65 2.33
CA ILE A 362 8.44 -18.88 1.73
C ILE A 362 9.52 -18.97 2.82
N THR A 363 9.47 -18.07 3.81
CA THR A 363 10.44 -18.04 4.92
C THR A 363 10.30 -19.27 5.82
N ALA A 364 9.07 -19.69 6.12
CA ALA A 364 8.79 -20.88 6.93
C ALA A 364 8.90 -22.19 6.14
N ASN A 365 8.97 -22.12 4.81
CA ASN A 365 8.78 -23.26 3.89
C ASN A 365 7.50 -24.06 4.20
N ASP A 366 6.38 -23.35 4.41
CA ASP A 366 5.09 -23.92 4.80
C ASP A 366 4.00 -23.60 3.76
N GLU A 367 3.68 -24.59 2.92
CA GLU A 367 2.62 -24.50 1.91
C GLU A 367 1.24 -24.20 2.51
N LYS A 368 0.94 -24.78 3.67
CA LYS A 368 -0.37 -24.63 4.30
C LYS A 368 -0.59 -23.22 4.79
N MET A 369 0.46 -22.58 5.28
CA MET A 369 0.41 -21.18 5.72
C MET A 369 -0.15 -20.25 4.62
N PHE A 370 0.31 -20.42 3.38
CA PHE A 370 -0.22 -19.63 2.26
C PHE A 370 -1.58 -20.15 1.78
N SER A 371 -1.71 -21.46 1.56
CA SER A 371 -2.89 -22.06 0.93
C SER A 371 -4.15 -21.92 1.80
N ASP A 372 -4.04 -22.11 3.11
CA ASP A 372 -5.18 -21.96 4.04
C ASP A 372 -5.60 -20.49 4.15
N PHE A 373 -4.63 -19.57 4.19
CA PHE A 373 -4.91 -18.14 4.18
C PHE A 373 -5.57 -17.71 2.87
N ALA A 374 -5.05 -18.14 1.72
CA ALA A 374 -5.59 -17.77 0.42
C ALA A 374 -7.02 -18.28 0.22
N ARG A 375 -7.33 -19.51 0.68
CA ARG A 375 -8.69 -20.06 0.66
C ARG A 375 -9.63 -19.25 1.54
N TRP A 376 -9.23 -19.00 2.79
CA TRP A 376 -10.02 -18.18 3.71
C TRP A 376 -10.25 -16.75 3.19
N ALA A 377 -9.22 -16.15 2.60
CA ALA A 377 -9.30 -14.85 1.98
C ALA A 377 -10.21 -14.85 0.74
N ALA A 378 -10.30 -15.94 -0.02
CA ALA A 378 -11.19 -16.02 -1.17
C ALA A 378 -12.67 -16.20 -0.76
N GLU A 379 -12.93 -17.03 0.25
CA GLU A 379 -14.29 -17.30 0.78
C GLU A 379 -14.87 -16.12 1.58
N THR A 380 -14.02 -15.25 2.11
CA THR A 380 -14.47 -14.16 2.98
C THR A 380 -15.09 -13.02 2.18
N PRO A 381 -16.34 -12.60 2.44
CA PRO A 381 -16.92 -11.46 1.74
C PRO A 381 -16.20 -10.15 2.10
N LEU A 382 -16.22 -9.16 1.21
CA LEU A 382 -15.65 -7.84 1.47
C LEU A 382 -16.32 -7.16 2.67
N CYS A 383 -15.61 -6.20 3.28
CA CYS A 383 -16.15 -5.43 4.41
C CYS A 383 -17.49 -4.77 4.03
N PRO A 384 -18.54 -4.89 4.85
CA PRO A 384 -19.84 -4.24 4.57
C PRO A 384 -19.79 -2.72 4.80
N GLY A 385 -18.65 -2.17 5.20
CA GLY A 385 -18.52 -0.77 5.59
C GLY A 385 -19.31 -0.46 6.86
N GLY A 386 -19.92 0.73 6.88
CA GLY A 386 -20.83 1.16 7.95
C GLY A 386 -22.24 0.58 7.85
N ALA A 387 -22.55 -0.23 6.83
CA ALA A 387 -23.87 -0.83 6.67
C ALA A 387 -24.12 -1.92 7.73
N LEU A 388 -25.36 -1.93 8.24
CA LEU A 388 -25.84 -2.98 9.14
C LEU A 388 -26.18 -4.24 8.32
N VAL A 389 -25.54 -5.36 8.64
CA VAL A 389 -25.76 -6.66 7.98
C VAL A 389 -26.02 -7.76 9.01
N ASN A 390 -26.89 -8.71 8.66
CA ASN A 390 -27.26 -9.88 9.44
C ASN A 390 -26.55 -11.16 8.94
N ASP A 391 -26.69 -12.23 9.71
CA ASP A 391 -26.31 -13.61 9.33
C ASP A 391 -24.87 -13.74 8.81
N ARG A 392 -23.94 -13.07 9.49
CA ARG A 392 -22.52 -13.03 9.09
C ARG A 392 -21.61 -13.45 10.24
N MET A 393 -20.41 -13.91 9.89
CA MET A 393 -19.35 -14.19 10.86
C MET A 393 -18.75 -12.88 11.36
N TRP A 394 -18.51 -12.79 12.67
CA TRP A 394 -17.96 -11.60 13.31
C TRP A 394 -16.89 -11.92 14.35
N TYR A 395 -15.97 -10.98 14.51
CA TYR A 395 -15.06 -10.86 15.64
C TYR A 395 -15.57 -9.72 16.52
N ARG A 396 -15.80 -9.97 17.81
CA ARG A 396 -16.47 -8.99 18.68
C ARG A 396 -15.77 -8.82 20.01
N HIS A 397 -15.70 -7.56 20.41
CA HIS A 397 -15.52 -7.09 21.77
C HIS A 397 -16.89 -6.57 22.28
N GLU A 398 -16.99 -6.23 23.56
CA GLU A 398 -18.22 -5.66 24.13
C GLU A 398 -18.61 -4.33 23.48
N THR A 399 -17.62 -3.55 23.06
CA THR A 399 -17.80 -2.15 22.59
C THR A 399 -17.62 -1.98 21.09
N PHE A 400 -17.07 -2.97 20.38
CA PHE A 400 -16.82 -2.88 18.95
C PHE A 400 -16.82 -4.24 18.25
N SER A 401 -17.01 -4.21 16.94
CA SER A 401 -17.12 -5.38 16.08
C SER A 401 -16.29 -5.26 14.81
N CYS A 402 -15.74 -6.37 14.36
CA CYS A 402 -14.87 -6.45 13.22
C CYS A 402 -15.33 -7.58 12.29
N CYS A 403 -15.55 -7.25 11.01
CA CYS A 403 -15.88 -8.26 10.01
C CYS A 403 -14.60 -9.07 9.66
N PRO A 404 -14.73 -10.29 9.11
CA PRO A 404 -13.57 -11.12 8.81
C PRO A 404 -12.59 -10.50 7.80
N SER A 405 -13.06 -9.64 6.89
CA SER A 405 -12.18 -8.89 5.97
C SER A 405 -11.30 -7.90 6.71
N CYS A 406 -11.88 -7.08 7.61
CA CYS A 406 -11.09 -6.13 8.39
C CYS A 406 -10.21 -6.84 9.42
N TRP A 407 -10.63 -8.01 9.92
CA TRP A 407 -9.79 -8.83 10.78
C TRP A 407 -8.48 -9.20 10.06
N MET A 408 -8.58 -9.77 8.86
CA MET A 408 -7.42 -10.10 8.02
C MET A 408 -6.51 -8.92 7.73
N GLU A 409 -7.11 -7.75 7.46
CA GLU A 409 -6.37 -6.59 6.99
C GLU A 409 -5.71 -5.79 8.12
N VAL A 410 -6.29 -5.82 9.33
CA VAL A 410 -5.99 -4.83 10.39
C VAL A 410 -5.69 -5.47 11.75
N ILE A 411 -6.29 -6.63 12.06
CA ILE A 411 -6.27 -7.20 13.42
C ILE A 411 -5.37 -8.43 13.53
N ASP A 412 -5.39 -9.31 12.52
CA ASP A 412 -4.64 -10.57 12.53
C ASP A 412 -3.15 -10.32 12.80
N GLY A 413 -2.64 -10.88 13.90
CA GLY A 413 -1.24 -10.76 14.29
C GLY A 413 -0.84 -9.45 14.97
N THR A 414 -1.78 -8.57 15.33
CA THR A 414 -1.45 -7.38 16.14
C THR A 414 -1.34 -7.71 17.63
N PRO A 415 -0.55 -6.95 18.43
CA PRO A 415 -0.39 -7.18 19.87
C PRO A 415 -1.71 -7.26 20.66
N LEU A 416 -2.74 -6.53 20.22
CA LEU A 416 -4.04 -6.45 20.89
C LEU A 416 -5.09 -7.40 20.27
N GLU A 417 -4.72 -8.32 19.37
CA GLU A 417 -5.64 -9.29 18.76
C GLU A 417 -6.43 -10.09 19.81
N SER A 418 -5.79 -10.43 20.93
CA SER A 418 -6.41 -11.13 22.08
C SER A 418 -7.54 -10.36 22.75
N ALA A 419 -7.70 -9.06 22.46
CA ALA A 419 -8.78 -8.24 22.98
C ALA A 419 -10.16 -8.64 22.44
N PHE A 420 -10.25 -9.46 21.39
CA PHE A 420 -11.54 -9.95 20.86
C PHE A 420 -11.90 -11.31 21.50
N PRO A 421 -12.80 -11.34 22.51
CA PRO A 421 -13.22 -12.59 23.17
C PRO A 421 -14.03 -13.49 22.23
N VAL A 422 -14.84 -12.90 21.35
CA VAL A 422 -15.60 -13.64 20.34
C VAL A 422 -14.85 -13.58 19.03
N ARG A 423 -14.48 -14.75 18.50
CA ARG A 423 -13.71 -14.85 17.26
C ARG A 423 -14.45 -15.69 16.23
N ASN A 424 -14.56 -15.16 15.02
CA ASN A 424 -15.14 -15.83 13.86
C ASN A 424 -16.43 -16.61 14.18
N GLN A 425 -17.41 -15.95 14.80
CA GLN A 425 -18.67 -16.60 15.18
C GLN A 425 -19.83 -16.00 14.39
N LEU A 426 -20.75 -16.85 13.94
CA LEU A 426 -21.98 -16.42 13.28
C LEU A 426 -22.82 -15.60 14.26
N TYR A 427 -23.20 -14.39 13.84
CA TYR A 427 -24.08 -13.53 14.60
C TYR A 427 -25.29 -13.17 13.72
N LYS A 428 -26.47 -13.57 14.19
CA LYS A 428 -27.73 -13.34 13.47
C LYS A 428 -28.20 -11.88 13.53
N PRO A 429 -28.13 -11.18 14.68
CA PRO A 429 -28.56 -9.78 14.73
C PRO A 429 -27.71 -8.87 13.84
N GLN A 430 -28.26 -7.71 13.49
CA GLN A 430 -27.58 -6.74 12.63
C GLN A 430 -26.36 -6.13 13.32
N LEU A 431 -25.22 -6.15 12.63
CA LEU A 431 -23.99 -5.46 13.03
C LEU A 431 -23.38 -4.70 11.85
N LYS A 432 -22.63 -3.66 12.17
CA LYS A 432 -21.76 -2.94 11.22
C LYS A 432 -20.31 -3.27 11.54
N CYS A 433 -19.41 -3.13 10.58
CA CYS A 433 -17.99 -3.20 10.93
C CYS A 433 -17.57 -1.89 11.59
N ASP A 434 -16.72 -1.92 12.61
CA ASP A 434 -16.15 -0.69 13.19
C ASP A 434 -14.83 -0.31 12.54
N PHE A 435 -14.12 -1.29 12.01
CA PHE A 435 -12.81 -1.14 11.36
C PHE A 435 -12.89 -0.83 9.85
N TYR A 436 -14.02 -0.33 9.34
CA TYR A 436 -14.07 0.08 7.93
C TYR A 436 -13.38 1.42 7.67
N SER A 437 -13.29 2.30 8.67
CA SER A 437 -12.76 3.66 8.50
C SER A 437 -11.25 3.71 8.70
N ALA A 438 -10.57 4.51 7.89
CA ALA A 438 -9.13 4.68 7.96
C ALA A 438 -8.67 5.20 9.33
N ARG A 439 -9.46 6.10 9.95
CA ARG A 439 -9.18 6.62 11.29
C ARG A 439 -9.19 5.56 12.37
N VAL A 440 -10.23 4.71 12.42
CA VAL A 440 -10.31 3.62 13.42
C VAL A 440 -9.15 2.64 13.23
N ARG A 441 -8.81 2.32 11.97
CA ARG A 441 -7.62 1.51 11.65
C ARG A 441 -6.34 2.18 12.17
N GLY A 442 -6.17 3.48 11.97
CA GLY A 442 -5.01 4.24 12.48
C GLY A 442 -4.91 4.24 14.00
N LEU A 443 -6.03 4.50 14.69
CA LEU A 443 -6.10 4.48 16.15
C LEU A 443 -5.84 3.09 16.74
N TRP A 444 -6.29 2.02 16.05
CA TRP A 444 -5.97 0.65 16.45
C TRP A 444 -4.47 0.38 16.37
N MET A 445 -3.82 0.82 15.29
CA MET A 445 -2.37 0.67 15.13
C MET A 445 -1.60 1.45 16.20
N GLU A 446 -2.03 2.68 16.52
CA GLU A 446 -1.45 3.49 17.59
C GLU A 446 -1.63 2.83 18.97
N ALA A 447 -2.83 2.30 19.25
CA ALA A 447 -3.12 1.56 20.46
C ALA A 447 -2.25 0.30 20.57
N CYS A 448 -2.07 -0.43 19.48
CA CYS A 448 -1.17 -1.59 19.44
C CYS A 448 0.29 -1.19 19.73
N GLN A 449 0.78 -0.09 19.18
CA GLN A 449 2.13 0.42 19.42
C GLN A 449 2.35 0.84 20.88
N LYS A 450 1.34 1.48 21.48
CA LYS A 450 1.37 1.94 22.88
C LYS A 450 0.94 0.89 23.90
N ASN A 451 0.45 -0.27 23.43
CA ASN A 451 -0.25 -1.27 24.22
C ASN A 451 -1.41 -0.68 25.05
N ASP A 452 -2.17 0.24 24.47
CA ASP A 452 -3.23 1.02 25.13
C ASP A 452 -4.63 0.59 24.65
N LEU A 453 -5.04 -0.61 25.05
CA LEU A 453 -6.41 -1.08 24.82
C LEU A 453 -7.47 -0.20 25.53
N PRO A 454 -7.29 0.24 26.79
CA PRO A 454 -8.29 1.08 27.47
C PRO A 454 -8.56 2.40 26.74
N GLY A 455 -7.53 3.08 26.24
CA GLY A 455 -7.68 4.30 25.45
C GLY A 455 -8.46 4.07 24.15
N PHE A 456 -8.19 2.96 23.46
CA PHE A 456 -8.96 2.57 22.27
C PHE A 456 -10.43 2.27 22.60
N VAL A 457 -10.71 1.53 23.68
CA VAL A 457 -12.07 1.23 24.14
C VAL A 457 -12.84 2.51 24.48
N ALA A 458 -12.22 3.45 25.21
CA ALA A 458 -12.84 4.73 25.55
C ALA A 458 -13.21 5.55 24.31
N PHE A 459 -12.36 5.55 23.27
CA PHE A 459 -12.68 6.16 21.99
C PHE A 459 -13.87 5.46 21.31
N MET A 460 -13.88 4.13 21.28
CA MET A 460 -14.96 3.35 20.67
C MET A 460 -16.30 3.55 21.38
N ASP A 461 -16.31 3.68 22.71
CA ASP A 461 -17.51 4.01 23.49
C ASP A 461 -18.05 5.38 23.15
N ASN A 462 -17.18 6.39 23.04
CA ASN A 462 -17.58 7.73 22.61
C ASN A 462 -18.16 7.70 21.19
N ARG A 463 -17.53 6.95 20.28
CA ARG A 463 -18.01 6.77 18.91
C ARG A 463 -19.36 6.08 18.86
N LEU A 464 -19.59 5.05 19.69
CA LEU A 464 -20.87 4.36 19.79
C LEU A 464 -21.97 5.28 20.32
N LYS A 465 -21.66 6.12 21.33
CA LYS A 465 -22.59 7.14 21.85
C LYS A 465 -23.00 8.12 20.74
N ILE A 466 -22.05 8.68 20.00
CA ILE A 466 -22.34 9.62 18.91
C ILE A 466 -23.13 8.92 17.79
N TRP A 467 -22.78 7.69 17.44
CA TRP A 467 -23.53 6.91 16.45
C TRP A 467 -25.00 6.72 16.86
N SER A 468 -25.25 6.37 18.13
CA SER A 468 -26.60 6.17 18.66
C SER A 468 -27.45 7.44 18.66
N GLN A 469 -26.81 8.61 18.80
CA GLN A 469 -27.47 9.92 18.77
C GLN A 469 -27.70 10.45 17.34
N THR A 470 -26.93 9.98 16.36
CA THR A 470 -26.94 10.55 14.99
C THR A 470 -27.62 9.65 13.98
N TYR A 471 -27.15 8.40 13.82
CA TYR A 471 -27.52 7.56 12.69
C TYR A 471 -29.01 7.18 12.63
N PRO A 472 -29.69 6.81 13.75
CA PRO A 472 -31.13 6.56 13.73
C PRO A 472 -31.94 7.79 13.29
N LEU A 473 -31.56 8.99 13.73
CA LEU A 473 -32.22 10.25 13.35
C LEU A 473 -31.99 10.58 11.88
N ILE A 474 -30.77 10.35 11.35
CA ILE A 474 -30.48 10.52 9.92
C ILE A 474 -31.39 9.61 9.08
N GLN A 475 -31.55 8.34 9.46
CA GLN A 475 -32.42 7.41 8.73
C GLN A 475 -33.89 7.84 8.78
N GLN A 476 -34.36 8.31 9.94
CA GLN A 476 -35.72 8.84 10.08
C GLN A 476 -35.93 10.08 9.18
N HIS A 477 -34.99 11.03 9.19
CA HIS A 477 -35.05 12.23 8.36
C HIS A 477 -35.02 11.91 6.86
N LEU A 478 -34.18 10.95 6.43
CA LEU A 478 -34.16 10.48 5.04
C LEU A 478 -35.50 9.85 4.64
N ALA A 479 -36.13 9.08 5.52
CA ALA A 479 -37.46 8.52 5.27
C ALA A 479 -38.52 9.62 5.17
N THR A 480 -38.52 10.60 6.06
CA THR A 480 -39.41 11.77 6.00
C THR A 480 -39.21 12.56 4.70
N MET A 481 -37.97 12.79 4.29
CA MET A 481 -37.65 13.51 3.06
C MET A 481 -38.17 12.76 1.81
N ARG A 482 -38.03 11.43 1.78
CA ARG A 482 -38.60 10.59 0.70
C ARG A 482 -40.13 10.70 0.65
N MET A 483 -40.80 10.59 1.79
CA MET A 483 -42.26 10.73 1.87
C MET A 483 -42.73 12.12 1.44
N ASN A 484 -42.01 13.18 1.86
CA ASN A 484 -42.31 14.55 1.45
C ASN A 484 -42.14 14.75 -0.06
N MET A 485 -41.09 14.19 -0.66
CA MET A 485 -40.90 14.24 -2.11
C MET A 485 -42.04 13.51 -2.87
N MET A 486 -42.45 12.32 -2.42
CA MET A 486 -43.59 11.61 -3.03
C MET A 486 -44.89 12.41 -2.92
N ARG A 487 -45.16 13.02 -1.76
CA ARG A 487 -46.33 13.88 -1.56
C ARG A 487 -46.28 15.13 -2.43
N GLN A 488 -45.11 15.76 -2.55
CA GLN A 488 -44.90 16.92 -3.42
C GLN A 488 -45.17 16.57 -4.88
N GLN A 489 -44.67 15.43 -5.36
CA GLN A 489 -44.92 14.96 -6.72
C GLN A 489 -46.42 14.69 -6.97
N THR A 490 -47.10 14.10 -5.99
CA THR A 490 -48.55 13.86 -6.06
C THR A 490 -49.34 15.16 -6.15
N LEU A 491 -48.96 16.18 -5.35
CA LEU A 491 -49.59 17.50 -5.38
C LEU A 491 -49.36 18.22 -6.72
N PHE A 492 -48.16 18.14 -7.30
CA PHE A 492 -47.91 18.70 -8.64
C PHE A 492 -48.73 18.01 -9.74
N MET A 493 -48.84 16.69 -9.67
CA MET A 493 -49.65 15.92 -10.62
C MET A 493 -51.13 16.29 -10.51
N SER A 494 -51.66 16.34 -9.29
CA SER A 494 -53.06 16.72 -9.02
C SER A 494 -53.34 18.17 -9.44
N SER A 495 -52.43 19.11 -9.16
CA SER A 495 -52.51 20.48 -9.64
C SER A 495 -52.59 20.58 -11.16
N THR A 496 -51.78 19.78 -11.88
CA THR A 496 -51.76 19.78 -13.35
C THR A 496 -53.09 19.29 -13.92
N ILE A 497 -53.67 18.23 -13.33
CA ILE A 497 -54.97 17.69 -13.75
C ILE A 497 -56.09 18.71 -13.52
N LEU A 498 -56.13 19.33 -12.33
CA LEU A 498 -57.17 20.29 -11.96
C LEU A 498 -57.08 21.60 -12.79
N ASN A 499 -55.86 22.09 -13.05
CA ASN A 499 -55.65 23.23 -13.94
C ASN A 499 -56.03 22.91 -15.39
N GLY A 500 -55.72 21.71 -15.88
CA GLY A 500 -56.16 21.25 -17.20
C GLY A 500 -57.69 21.21 -17.33
N GLY A 501 -58.38 20.73 -16.28
CA GLY A 501 -59.83 20.79 -16.19
C GLY A 501 -60.40 22.21 -16.19
N ASN A 502 -59.74 23.15 -15.49
CA ASN A 502 -60.12 24.56 -15.50
C ASN A 502 -59.98 25.18 -16.90
N SER A 503 -58.87 24.93 -17.60
CA SER A 503 -58.66 25.43 -18.97
C SER A 503 -59.71 24.90 -19.96
N ILE A 504 -60.11 23.63 -19.82
CA ILE A 504 -61.16 23.03 -20.66
C ILE A 504 -62.52 23.68 -20.36
N ALA A 505 -62.85 23.88 -19.08
CA ALA A 505 -64.11 24.52 -18.68
C ALA A 505 -64.19 26.00 -19.14
N ALA A 506 -63.09 26.74 -19.00
CA ALA A 506 -62.96 28.10 -19.51
C ALA A 506 -63.15 28.15 -21.04
N ALA A 507 -62.53 27.22 -21.79
CA ALA A 507 -62.70 27.10 -23.23
C ALA A 507 -64.13 26.70 -23.65
N ALA A 508 -64.85 25.96 -22.79
CA ALA A 508 -66.25 25.61 -22.97
C ALA A 508 -67.23 26.74 -22.60
N GLY A 509 -66.74 27.92 -22.21
CA GLY A 509 -67.55 29.10 -21.90
C GLY A 509 -68.12 29.12 -20.48
N VAL A 510 -67.65 28.26 -19.58
CA VAL A 510 -68.00 28.30 -18.16
C VAL A 510 -67.32 29.50 -17.52
N SER A 511 -68.10 30.39 -16.91
CA SER A 511 -67.58 31.57 -16.20
C SER A 511 -67.93 31.49 -14.71
N GLY A 512 -66.90 31.61 -13.87
CA GLY A 512 -66.97 31.60 -12.42
C GLY A 512 -65.90 32.52 -11.86
N ASN A 513 -66.07 32.96 -10.61
CA ASN A 513 -65.07 33.72 -9.89
C ASN A 513 -64.75 33.03 -8.57
N TYR A 514 -63.98 31.95 -8.66
CA TYR A 514 -63.54 31.15 -7.54
C TYR A 514 -62.13 31.57 -7.12
N GLY A 515 -61.80 31.39 -5.84
CA GLY A 515 -60.48 31.75 -5.30
C GLY A 515 -60.53 32.11 -3.82
N ASN A 516 -59.36 32.43 -3.28
CA ASN A 516 -59.19 32.92 -1.91
C ASN A 516 -57.91 33.78 -1.80
N SER A 517 -57.64 34.29 -0.61
CA SER A 517 -56.47 35.13 -0.34
C SER A 517 -55.10 34.45 -0.57
N GLN A 518 -55.03 33.12 -0.64
CA GLN A 518 -53.79 32.36 -0.83
C GLN A 518 -53.45 32.08 -2.30
N VAL A 519 -54.43 32.11 -3.20
CA VAL A 519 -54.24 31.78 -4.64
C VAL A 519 -54.77 32.85 -5.59
N GLY A 520 -55.32 33.95 -5.05
CA GLY A 520 -56.00 34.98 -5.82
C GLY A 520 -57.43 34.60 -6.19
N TYR A 521 -58.24 35.61 -6.53
CA TYR A 521 -59.59 35.45 -7.06
C TYR A 521 -59.56 35.58 -8.59
N GLY A 522 -60.49 34.91 -9.28
CA GLY A 522 -60.63 35.00 -10.73
C GLY A 522 -60.55 33.66 -11.49
N TRP A 523 -60.62 32.52 -10.79
CA TRP A 523 -60.62 31.20 -11.42
C TRP A 523 -62.01 30.82 -11.92
N GLU A 524 -62.10 30.28 -13.14
CA GLU A 524 -63.36 29.95 -13.82
C GLU A 524 -64.09 28.76 -13.15
N THR A 525 -63.36 27.90 -12.45
CA THR A 525 -63.90 26.75 -11.73
C THR A 525 -63.30 26.60 -10.33
N TYR A 526 -64.03 25.94 -9.42
CA TYR A 526 -63.53 25.53 -8.11
C TYR A 526 -62.29 24.64 -8.23
N ALA A 527 -62.27 23.74 -9.23
CA ALA A 527 -61.13 22.86 -9.51
C ALA A 527 -59.86 23.66 -9.87
N GLY A 528 -59.97 24.74 -10.65
CA GLY A 528 -58.84 25.64 -10.94
C GLY A 528 -58.25 26.28 -9.69
N ALA A 529 -59.11 26.84 -8.83
CA ALA A 529 -58.68 27.41 -7.55
C ALA A 529 -58.03 26.35 -6.64
N GLU A 530 -58.56 25.13 -6.60
CA GLU A 530 -57.97 24.01 -5.85
C GLU A 530 -56.63 23.53 -6.43
N GLY A 531 -56.50 23.47 -7.75
CA GLY A 531 -55.26 23.15 -8.44
C GLY A 531 -54.14 24.15 -8.13
N ALA A 532 -54.46 25.44 -8.06
CA ALA A 532 -53.52 26.48 -7.63
C ALA A 532 -53.13 26.35 -6.15
N MET A 533 -54.07 25.97 -5.27
CA MET A 533 -53.76 25.72 -3.85
C MET A 533 -52.80 24.55 -3.69
N GLN A 534 -53.02 23.46 -4.43
CA GLN A 534 -52.16 22.29 -4.40
C GLN A 534 -50.75 22.58 -4.96
N PHE A 535 -50.64 23.45 -5.98
CA PHE A 535 -49.36 23.94 -6.48
C PHE A 535 -48.59 24.73 -5.42
N ASN A 536 -49.23 25.70 -4.77
CA ASN A 536 -48.62 26.48 -3.70
C ASN A 536 -48.21 25.59 -2.52
N GLN A 537 -49.04 24.59 -2.18
CA GLN A 537 -48.70 23.59 -1.17
C GLN A 537 -47.48 22.76 -1.58
N ALA A 538 -47.39 22.29 -2.84
CA ALA A 538 -46.23 21.57 -3.35
C ALA A 538 -44.95 22.41 -3.31
N MET A 539 -45.03 23.70 -3.64
CA MET A 539 -43.90 24.63 -3.55
C MET A 539 -43.45 24.89 -2.11
N SER A 540 -44.39 24.95 -1.16
CA SER A 540 -44.08 25.12 0.27
C SER A 540 -43.29 23.94 0.86
N MET A 541 -43.43 22.75 0.29
CA MET A 541 -42.69 21.55 0.72
C MET A 541 -41.19 21.64 0.45
N ASN A 542 -40.73 22.52 -0.44
CA ASN A 542 -39.29 22.77 -0.65
C ASN A 542 -38.62 23.29 0.64
N GLY A 543 -39.30 24.17 1.38
CA GLY A 543 -38.79 24.69 2.66
C GLY A 543 -38.71 23.61 3.74
N ALA A 544 -39.71 22.73 3.81
CA ALA A 544 -39.73 21.60 4.73
C ALA A 544 -38.64 20.56 4.40
N ASN A 545 -38.38 20.29 3.12
CA ASN A 545 -37.27 19.43 2.72
C ASN A 545 -35.91 20.08 2.99
N GLY A 546 -35.80 21.42 2.85
CA GLY A 546 -34.59 22.16 3.18
C GLY A 546 -34.21 22.09 4.66
N SER A 547 -35.18 22.20 5.58
CA SER A 547 -34.91 22.09 7.02
C SER A 547 -34.49 20.67 7.43
N VAL A 548 -35.12 19.64 6.86
CA VAL A 548 -34.74 18.24 7.07
C VAL A 548 -33.33 17.98 6.53
N ALA A 549 -32.98 18.53 5.36
CA ALA A 549 -31.64 18.40 4.80
C ALA A 549 -30.57 19.08 5.67
N MET A 550 -30.85 20.25 6.26
CA MET A 550 -29.93 20.90 7.21
C MET A 550 -29.73 20.06 8.48
N SER A 551 -30.80 19.46 9.02
CA SER A 551 -30.70 18.55 10.17
C SER A 551 -29.81 17.34 9.86
N ILE A 552 -30.01 16.73 8.68
CA ILE A 552 -29.16 15.63 8.21
C ILE A 552 -27.69 16.09 8.14
N ALA A 553 -27.41 17.24 7.54
CA ALA A 553 -26.04 17.77 7.42
C ALA A 553 -25.38 18.02 8.79
N GLN A 554 -26.13 18.51 9.78
CA GLN A 554 -25.64 18.70 11.14
C GLN A 554 -25.29 17.37 11.82
N LEU A 555 -26.19 16.37 11.72
CA LEU A 555 -25.98 15.03 12.29
C LEU A 555 -24.82 14.31 11.61
N GLU A 556 -24.68 14.45 10.29
CA GLU A 556 -23.52 13.96 9.54
C GLU A 556 -22.22 14.65 9.96
N GLY A 557 -22.26 15.96 10.25
CA GLY A 557 -21.11 16.70 10.78
C GLY A 557 -20.66 16.17 12.14
N LEU A 558 -21.61 15.86 13.03
CA LEU A 558 -21.32 15.23 14.32
C LEU A 558 -20.71 13.83 14.13
N TRP A 559 -21.23 13.02 13.22
CA TRP A 559 -20.64 11.71 12.91
C TRP A 559 -19.23 11.83 12.34
N LYS A 560 -19.01 12.75 11.40
CA LYS A 560 -17.69 13.03 10.82
C LYS A 560 -16.64 13.50 11.83
N SER A 561 -17.06 14.05 12.97
CA SER A 561 -16.10 14.45 14.03
C SER A 561 -15.37 13.28 14.67
N VAL A 562 -15.93 12.07 14.58
CA VAL A 562 -15.36 10.82 15.14
C VAL A 562 -14.95 9.79 14.08
N GLU A 563 -15.11 10.12 12.81
CA GLU A 563 -14.54 9.40 11.66
C GLU A 563 -13.26 10.10 11.16
#